data_AF-A0A1F8MT73-F1
#
_entry.id   AF-A0A1F8MT73-F1
#
_cell.length_a   1.000
_cell.length_b   1.000
_cell.length_c   1.000
_cell.angle_alpha   90.00
_cell.angle_beta   90.00
_cell.angle_gamma   90.00
#
_symmetry.space_group_name_H-M   'P 1'
#
loop_
_entity.id
_entity.type
_entity.pdbx_description
1 polymer ?
#
loop_
_entity_poly.entity_id
_entity_poly.type
_entity_poly.pdbx_seq_one_letter_code
_entity_poly.pdbx_strand_id
1 'polypeptide(L)' 'MQTYCCQHCGLSSDNTLELFLHIFTEHLHKDICLEREEVPGLLMKMCPYMVTEYAFSLN' A
#
# COMPACT_ATOMS: atom_id res chain seq x y z
N MET A 1 -2.19 -0.40 -21.14
CA MET A 1 -2.33 -0.18 -19.69
C MET A 1 -1.20 0.73 -19.25
N GLN A 2 -1.47 1.73 -18.42
CA GLN A 2 -0.45 2.67 -17.96
C GLN A 2 0.11 2.16 -16.64
N THR A 3 1.43 2.11 -16.52
CA THR A 3 2.12 1.71 -15.28
C THR A 3 2.53 2.97 -14.52
N TYR A 4 2.28 2.96 -13.22
CA TYR A 4 2.62 4.00 -12.27
C TYR A 4 3.72 3.49 -11.34
N CYS A 5 4.68 4.34 -10.99
CA CYS A 5 5.84 3.95 -10.17
C CYS A 5 5.97 4.82 -8.93
N CYS A 6 6.26 4.20 -7.79
CA CYS A 6 6.57 4.87 -6.54
C CYS A 6 7.98 5.44 -6.59
N GLN A 7 8.12 6.76 -6.37
CA GLN A 7 9.43 7.41 -6.40
C GLN A 7 10.28 7.11 -5.16
N HIS A 8 9.69 6.62 -4.07
CA HIS A 8 10.41 6.33 -2.83
C HIS A 8 11.11 4.96 -2.84
N CYS A 9 10.51 3.94 -3.45
CA CYS A 9 11.05 2.57 -3.43
C CYS A 9 11.03 1.85 -4.79
N GLY A 10 10.51 2.47 -5.84
CA GLY A 10 10.49 1.90 -7.19
C GLY A 10 9.38 0.87 -7.44
N LEU A 11 8.49 0.62 -6.48
CA LEU A 11 7.33 -0.27 -6.69
C LEU A 11 6.45 0.25 -7.83
N SER A 12 6.10 -0.61 -8.76
CA SER A 12 5.24 -0.27 -9.91
C SER A 12 3.90 -1.00 -9.83
N SER A 13 2.81 -0.31 -10.13
CA SER A 13 1.46 -0.90 -10.28
C SER A 13 0.79 -0.32 -11.54
N ASP A 14 -0.10 -1.08 -12.16
CA ASP A 14 -0.95 -0.64 -13.28
C ASP A 14 -2.25 0.04 -12.81
N ASN A 15 -2.44 0.15 -11.49
CA ASN A 15 -3.60 0.75 -10.86
C ASN A 15 -3.18 1.90 -9.93
N THR A 16 -3.69 3.10 -10.23
CA THR A 16 -3.41 4.32 -9.46
C THR A 16 -3.80 4.19 -7.99
N LEU A 17 -4.88 3.47 -7.67
CA LEU A 17 -5.34 3.28 -6.29
C LEU A 17 -4.36 2.45 -5.48
N GLU A 18 -3.80 1.40 -6.07
CA GLU A 18 -2.82 0.53 -5.41
C GLU A 18 -1.53 1.28 -5.14
N LEU A 19 -1.07 2.08 -6.11
CA LEU A 19 0.10 2.92 -5.91
C LEU A 19 -0.14 3.97 -4.84
N PHE A 20 -1.33 4.59 -4.81
CA PHE A 20 -1.71 5.53 -3.77
C PHE A 20 -1.70 4.86 -2.39
N LEU A 21 -2.33 3.70 -2.24
CA LEU A 21 -2.35 2.95 -0.98
C LEU A 21 -0.94 2.60 -0.53
N HIS A 22 -0.09 2.10 -1.43
CA HIS A 22 1.31 1.83 -1.14
C HIS A 22 2.04 3.07 -0.60
N ILE A 23 1.91 4.22 -1.26
CA ILE A 23 2.54 5.46 -0.80
C ILE A 23 2.00 5.89 0.56
N PHE A 24 0.67 5.82 0.72
CA PHE A 24 -0.02 6.20 1.93
C PHE A 24 0.42 5.34 3.13
N THR A 25 0.50 4.02 2.96
CA THR A 25 0.77 3.10 4.05
C THR A 25 2.27 2.88 4.31
N GLU A 26 3.11 2.87 3.28
CA GLU A 26 4.54 2.58 3.46
C GLU A 26 5.39 3.84 3.64
N HIS A 27 5.00 4.98 3.05
CA HIS A 27 5.83 6.19 3.05
C HIS A 27 5.22 7.35 3.85
N LEU A 28 3.90 7.41 4.00
CA LEU A 28 3.20 8.50 4.71
C LEU A 28 2.59 8.12 6.06
N HIS A 29 2.64 6.84 6.49
CA HIS A 29 1.98 6.38 7.72
C HIS A 29 2.37 7.17 8.98
N LYS A 30 3.63 7.64 9.06
CA LYS A 30 4.13 8.43 10.20
C LYS A 30 3.56 9.84 10.26
N ASP A 31 3.23 10.44 9.12
CA ASP A 31 2.74 11.82 9.04
C ASP A 31 1.26 11.95 9.43
N ILE A 32 0.56 10.82 9.54
CA ILE A 32 -0.87 10.74 9.84
C ILE A 32 -1.17 10.01 11.16
N CYS A 33 -0.15 9.76 11.99
CA CYS A 33 -0.26 8.96 13.23
C CYS A 33 -0.86 7.56 12.99
N LEU A 34 -0.59 6.95 11.83
CA LEU A 34 -0.98 5.58 11.55
C LEU A 34 0.20 4.68 11.89
N GLU A 35 0.02 3.80 12.87
CA GLU A 35 1.04 2.81 13.20
C GLU A 35 1.08 1.74 12.10
N ARG A 36 2.27 1.19 11.82
CA ARG A 36 2.44 0.14 10.79
C ARG A 36 1.54 -1.08 11.03
N GLU A 37 1.22 -1.36 12.28
CA GLU A 37 0.34 -2.47 12.69
C GLU A 37 -1.13 -2.24 12.29
N GLU A 38 -1.54 -1.00 12.06
CA GLU A 38 -2.89 -0.61 11.68
C GLU A 38 -3.11 -0.61 10.16
N VAL A 39 -2.02 -0.56 9.39
CA VAL A 39 -2.02 -0.57 7.91
C VAL A 39 -2.82 -1.75 7.33
N PRO A 40 -2.64 -3.01 7.77
CA PRO A 40 -3.39 -4.15 7.24
C PRO A 40 -4.90 -4.01 7.45
N GLY A 41 -5.33 -3.48 8.60
CA GLY A 41 -6.74 -3.26 8.91
C GLY A 41 -7.37 -2.17 8.04
N LEU A 42 -6.61 -1.12 7.72
CA LEU A 42 -7.04 -0.07 6.79
C LEU A 42 -7.13 -0.60 5.35
N LEU A 43 -6.13 -1.35 4.89
CA LEU A 43 -6.13 -1.99 3.59
C LEU A 43 -7.32 -2.94 3.44
N MET A 44 -7.66 -3.72 4.47
CA MET A 44 -8.82 -4.61 4.44
C MET A 44 -10.15 -3.87 4.26
N LYS A 45 -10.29 -2.66 4.83
CA LYS A 45 -11.49 -1.83 4.67
C LYS A 45 -11.57 -1.16 3.30
N MET A 46 -10.41 -0.70 2.78
CA MET A 46 -10.35 0.07 1.53
C MET A 46 -10.32 -0.82 0.29
N CYS A 47 -9.63 -1.95 0.36
CA CYS A 47 -9.40 -2.90 -0.73
C CYS A 47 -9.32 -4.34 -0.18
N PRO A 48 -10.46 -4.99 0.13
CA PRO A 48 -10.47 -6.32 0.76
C PRO A 48 -9.75 -7.40 -0.06
N TYR A 49 -9.55 -7.19 -1.36
CA TYR A 49 -8.82 -8.10 -2.25
C TYR A 49 -7.29 -7.93 -2.23
N MET A 50 -6.75 -6.86 -1.66
CA MET A 50 -5.29 -6.62 -1.62
C MET A 50 -4.59 -7.22 -0.40
N VAL A 51 -5.34 -7.59 0.65
CA VAL A 51 -4.77 -8.15 1.88
C VAL A 51 -4.08 -9.50 1.62
N THR A 52 -4.56 -10.25 0.64
CA THR A 52 -3.93 -11.51 0.23
C THR A 52 -2.50 -11.32 -0.23
N GLU A 53 -2.12 -10.20 -0.87
CA GLU A 53 -0.76 -10.00 -1.37
C GLU A 53 0.21 -9.50 -0.28
N TYR A 54 -0.27 -8.70 0.67
CA TYR A 54 0.53 -8.27 1.82
C TYR A 54 0.90 -9.43 2.75
N ALA A 55 0.02 -10.43 2.90
CA ALA A 55 0.29 -11.62 3.71
C ALA A 55 1.43 -12.50 3.16
N PHE A 56 1.75 -12.41 1.85
CA PHE A 56 2.83 -13.19 1.22
C PHE A 56 4.18 -12.46 1.16
N SER A 57 4.24 -11.15 1.40
CA SER A 57 5.51 -10.39 1.36
C SER A 57 6.29 -10.36 2.68
N LEU A 58 5.78 -11.08 3.71
CA LEU A 58 6.39 -11.18 5.04
C LEU A 58 7.18 -12.48 5.27
N ASN A 59 7.55 -13.20 4.19
CA ASN A 59 8.35 -14.43 4.25
C ASN A 59 9.72 -14.24 3.59
#